data_AF-A0A182RES5-F1
#
_entry.id   AF-A0A182RES5-F1
#
_cell.length_a   1.000
_cell.length_b   1.000
_cell.length_c   1.000
_cell.angle_alpha   90.00
_cell.angle_beta   90.00
_cell.angle_gamma   90.00
#
_symmetry.space_group_name_H-M   'P 1'
#
loop_
_entity.id
_entity.type
_entity.pdbx_description
1 polymer ?
#
loop_
_entity_poly.entity_id
_entity_poly.type
_entity_poly.pdbx_seq_one_letter_code
_entity_poly.pdbx_strand_id
1 'polypeptide(L)'
;MNSSLVVFAIMAIALVAAQQPEESTSVGGSKPNTGKPSTGGGGGGPVNLEQRTVDQQNQLLATAFARAFPEDTPAEFQPMVVALYVRCQAELDNCADFLWETHLLREYRNCAMTQRRLCTQEMQELQAQLQAMADTNNEQFELSPEEQELLSQLGY
;
A
#
# COMPACT_ATOMS: atom_id res chain seq x y z
N MET A 1 28.16 -34.42 -8.39
CA MET A 1 28.06 -34.28 -9.85
C MET A 1 26.73 -33.60 -10.16
N ASN A 2 26.81 -32.36 -10.65
CA ASN A 2 25.86 -31.65 -11.52
C ASN A 2 24.47 -31.33 -10.93
N SER A 3 23.78 -30.22 -11.17
CA SER A 3 24.02 -28.85 -11.65
C SER A 3 22.60 -28.23 -11.70
N SER A 4 22.50 -26.95 -11.34
CA SER A 4 21.49 -25.94 -11.70
C SER A 4 20.29 -26.32 -12.59
N LEU A 5 19.09 -25.87 -12.23
CA LEU A 5 18.42 -24.73 -12.90
C LEU A 5 17.06 -24.35 -12.27
N VAL A 6 16.91 -23.04 -12.12
CA VAL A 6 15.73 -22.24 -11.77
C VAL A 6 14.64 -22.34 -12.85
N VAL A 7 13.37 -22.44 -12.45
CA VAL A 7 12.24 -21.87 -13.23
C VAL A 7 11.13 -21.39 -12.28
N PHE A 8 10.93 -20.07 -12.24
CA PHE A 8 9.72 -19.39 -11.76
C PHE A 8 8.52 -19.74 -12.64
N ALA A 9 7.35 -20.02 -12.05
CA ALA A 9 6.07 -19.92 -12.77
C ALA A 9 4.91 -19.57 -11.83
N ILE A 10 4.41 -18.35 -12.03
CA ILE A 10 3.21 -17.74 -11.47
C ILE A 10 1.97 -18.47 -12.02
N MET A 11 1.02 -18.82 -11.16
CA MET A 11 -0.35 -19.13 -11.56
C MET A 11 -1.33 -18.31 -10.71
N ALA A 12 -1.69 -17.14 -11.24
CA ALA A 12 -3.01 -16.57 -11.05
C ALA A 12 -3.96 -17.26 -12.04
N ILE A 13 -5.16 -17.66 -11.59
CA ILE A 13 -6.44 -17.64 -12.33
C ILE A 13 -7.58 -18.06 -11.38
N ALA A 14 -8.49 -17.11 -11.15
CA ALA A 14 -9.95 -17.24 -10.97
C ALA A 14 -10.55 -18.16 -9.89
N LEU A 15 -11.06 -17.56 -8.82
CA LEU A 15 -12.40 -17.88 -8.30
C LEU A 15 -13.36 -16.83 -8.89
N VAL A 16 -13.89 -17.03 -10.09
CA VAL A 16 -15.19 -17.69 -10.37
C VAL A 16 -16.31 -17.14 -9.49
N ALA A 17 -16.86 -16.03 -9.99
CA ALA A 17 -18.24 -15.65 -9.79
C ALA A 17 -19.16 -16.76 -10.34
N ALA A 18 -19.79 -17.52 -9.44
CA ALA A 18 -20.81 -18.48 -9.80
C ALA A 18 -21.78 -18.73 -8.63
N GLN A 19 -22.55 -17.72 -8.23
CA GLN A 19 -23.85 -17.90 -7.59
C GLN A 19 -24.80 -16.76 -8.02
N GLN A 20 -25.48 -16.96 -9.16
CA GLN A 20 -26.86 -16.49 -9.41
C GLN A 20 -27.78 -17.73 -9.26
N PRO A 21 -29.13 -17.64 -9.18
CA PRO A 21 -30.03 -16.48 -9.31
C PRO A 21 -31.13 -16.41 -8.22
N GLU A 22 -31.80 -15.25 -8.09
CA GLU A 22 -33.26 -15.20 -7.86
C GLU A 22 -33.78 -14.02 -8.69
N GLU A 23 -34.85 -14.29 -9.43
CA GLU A 23 -35.44 -13.45 -10.46
C GLU A 23 -36.21 -12.28 -9.85
N SER A 24 -36.08 -11.09 -10.43
CA SER A 24 -37.11 -10.05 -10.35
C SER A 24 -37.02 -9.18 -11.59
N THR A 25 -37.90 -9.51 -12.51
CA THR A 25 -38.12 -8.87 -13.80
C THR A 25 -38.64 -7.44 -13.58
N SER A 26 -37.88 -6.43 -13.99
CA SER A 26 -38.46 -5.16 -14.45
C SER A 26 -37.57 -4.50 -15.51
N VAL A 27 -37.84 -4.87 -16.75
CA VAL A 27 -37.84 -4.08 -17.99
C VAL A 27 -37.28 -2.65 -17.87
N GLY A 28 -36.19 -2.35 -18.58
CA GLY A 28 -35.83 -0.96 -18.87
C GLY A 28 -34.41 -0.65 -19.34
N GLY A 29 -34.02 -1.12 -20.53
CA GLY A 29 -33.24 -0.35 -21.52
C GLY A 29 -31.78 0.09 -21.25
N SER A 30 -30.89 -0.41 -22.14
CA SER A 30 -29.73 0.29 -22.74
C SER A 30 -28.34 0.13 -22.10
N LYS A 31 -27.53 -0.77 -22.70
CA LYS A 31 -26.07 -0.59 -22.91
C LYS A 31 -25.85 0.33 -24.15
N PRO A 32 -24.61 0.71 -24.49
CA PRO A 32 -23.64 1.54 -23.78
C PRO A 32 -23.22 2.75 -24.67
N ASN A 33 -22.93 3.93 -24.13
CA ASN A 33 -22.40 5.02 -24.97
C ASN A 33 -21.12 5.63 -24.38
N THR A 34 -20.01 5.19 -24.98
CA THR A 34 -18.77 5.96 -25.11
C THR A 34 -19.05 7.36 -25.66
N GLY A 35 -18.58 8.38 -24.95
CA GLY A 35 -18.41 9.73 -25.49
C GLY A 35 -19.53 10.71 -25.14
N LYS A 36 -19.32 11.49 -24.07
CA LYS A 36 -19.17 12.97 -24.09
C LYS A 36 -19.09 13.45 -22.62
N PRO A 37 -18.16 14.36 -22.28
CA PRO A 37 -18.10 14.91 -20.94
C PRO A 37 -19.37 15.75 -20.72
N SER A 38 -20.05 15.50 -19.61
CA SER A 38 -21.19 16.32 -19.22
C SER A 38 -20.66 17.70 -18.83
N THR A 39 -20.66 18.61 -19.82
CA THR A 39 -20.55 20.05 -19.60
C THR A 39 -21.80 20.52 -18.87
N GLY A 40 -21.77 20.40 -17.56
CA GLY A 40 -22.57 21.19 -16.63
C GLY A 40 -21.64 22.20 -15.95
N GLY A 41 -21.65 23.44 -16.46
CA GLY A 41 -21.26 24.64 -15.70
C GLY A 41 -19.77 24.80 -15.40
N GLY A 42 -19.12 25.76 -16.08
CA GLY A 42 -17.84 26.28 -15.63
C GLY A 42 -17.91 26.82 -14.20
N GLY A 43 -16.88 26.55 -13.43
CA GLY A 43 -16.66 27.13 -12.12
C GLY A 43 -15.60 26.34 -11.39
N GLY A 44 -14.45 26.95 -11.10
CA GLY A 44 -13.59 26.50 -10.01
C GLY A 44 -14.35 26.65 -8.69
N GLY A 45 -15.26 25.70 -8.44
CA GLY A 45 -16.11 25.68 -7.26
C GLY A 45 -15.33 25.19 -6.04
N PRO A 46 -15.72 25.62 -4.83
CA PRO A 46 -15.06 25.18 -3.60
C PRO A 46 -15.18 23.66 -3.50
N VAL A 47 -14.04 22.96 -3.50
CA VAL A 47 -13.94 21.52 -3.23
C VAL A 47 -14.79 21.19 -2.01
N ASN A 48 -15.71 20.21 -2.11
CA ASN A 48 -16.59 19.78 -1.01
C ASN A 48 -15.73 19.50 0.24
N LEU A 49 -16.16 19.95 1.42
CA LEU A 49 -15.44 19.81 2.69
C LEU A 49 -15.08 18.34 2.97
N GLU A 50 -15.98 17.42 2.61
CA GLU A 50 -15.76 15.98 2.76
C GLU A 50 -14.58 15.51 1.90
N GLN A 51 -14.56 15.88 0.61
CA GLN A 51 -13.48 15.52 -0.31
C GLN A 51 -12.14 16.05 0.19
N ARG A 52 -12.09 17.31 0.62
CA ARG A 52 -10.86 17.89 1.21
C ARG A 52 -10.40 17.12 2.44
N THR A 53 -11.33 16.66 3.26
CA THR A 53 -10.99 15.92 4.49
C THR A 53 -10.44 14.54 4.13
N VAL A 54 -10.98 13.87 3.11
CA VAL A 54 -10.45 12.60 2.59
C VAL A 54 -9.06 12.78 1.99
N ASP A 55 -8.91 13.75 1.08
CA ASP A 55 -7.62 14.06 0.45
C ASP A 55 -6.54 14.38 1.49
N GLN A 56 -6.90 15.14 2.54
CA GLN A 56 -5.98 15.46 3.63
C GLN A 56 -5.52 14.20 4.38
N GLN A 57 -6.42 13.25 4.67
CA GLN A 57 -6.02 12.02 5.36
C GLN A 57 -5.11 11.16 4.49
N ASN A 58 -5.40 11.04 3.20
CA ASN A 58 -4.57 10.30 2.24
C ASN A 58 -3.19 10.94 2.07
N GLN A 59 -3.12 12.28 2.01
CA GLN A 59 -1.83 12.97 1.96
C GLN A 59 -1.02 12.76 3.24
N LEU A 60 -1.67 12.77 4.41
CA LEU A 60 -1.01 12.50 5.68
C LEU A 60 -0.50 11.06 5.79
N LEU A 61 -1.22 10.09 5.22
CA LEU A 61 -0.76 8.70 5.10
C LEU A 61 0.48 8.61 4.21
N ALA A 62 0.40 9.13 2.98
CA ALA A 62 1.52 9.13 2.04
C ALA A 62 2.78 9.79 2.62
N THR A 63 2.60 10.93 3.31
CA THR A 63 3.71 11.63 3.97
C THR A 63 4.31 10.81 5.12
N ALA A 64 3.49 10.05 5.85
CA ALA A 64 3.99 9.21 6.93
C ALA A 64 4.84 8.05 6.38
N PHE A 65 4.38 7.40 5.30
CA PHE A 65 5.13 6.34 4.63
C PHE A 65 6.44 6.86 4.03
N ALA A 66 6.42 7.99 3.33
CA ALA A 66 7.63 8.59 2.77
C ALA A 66 8.69 8.96 3.83
N ARG A 67 8.26 9.20 5.08
CA ARG A 67 9.16 9.46 6.21
C ARG A 67 9.68 8.18 6.87
N ALA A 68 8.84 7.16 6.97
CA ALA A 68 9.20 5.88 7.59
C ALA A 68 10.07 5.01 6.66
N PHE A 69 9.80 5.09 5.36
CA PHE A 69 10.47 4.32 4.30
C PHE A 69 10.95 5.30 3.22
N PRO A 70 12.16 5.86 3.37
CA PRO A 70 12.73 6.78 2.40
C PRO A 70 13.13 6.07 1.09
N GLU A 71 13.48 6.84 0.06
CA GLU A 71 13.80 6.32 -1.29
C GLU A 71 15.01 5.37 -1.31
N ASP A 72 15.91 5.48 -0.33
CA ASP A 72 17.07 4.61 -0.12
C ASP A 72 16.72 3.29 0.57
N THR A 73 15.44 3.04 0.89
CA THR A 73 14.99 1.73 1.38
C THR A 73 15.34 0.65 0.34
N PRO A 74 16.07 -0.42 0.74
CA PRO A 74 16.52 -1.45 -0.18
C PRO A 74 15.39 -2.05 -1.02
N ALA A 75 15.67 -2.31 -2.30
CA ALA A 75 14.67 -2.72 -3.27
C ALA A 75 14.00 -4.06 -2.91
N GLU A 76 14.70 -4.94 -2.20
CA GLU A 76 14.19 -6.21 -1.67
C GLU A 76 13.07 -6.03 -0.63
N PHE A 77 13.03 -4.88 0.05
CA PHE A 77 12.02 -4.58 1.07
C PHE A 77 10.86 -3.75 0.55
N GLN A 78 10.99 -3.14 -0.64
CA GLN A 78 9.94 -2.35 -1.29
C GLN A 78 8.59 -3.09 -1.41
N PRO A 79 8.53 -4.38 -1.77
CA PRO A 79 7.24 -5.09 -1.84
C PRO A 79 6.49 -5.13 -0.50
N MET A 80 7.20 -5.25 0.62
CA MET A 80 6.58 -5.26 1.95
C MET A 80 6.05 -3.87 2.33
N VAL A 81 6.84 -2.83 2.06
CA VAL A 81 6.42 -1.43 2.29
C VAL A 81 5.19 -1.09 1.47
N VAL A 82 5.18 -1.43 0.17
CA VAL A 82 4.04 -1.17 -0.72
C VAL A 82 2.81 -1.97 -0.28
N ALA A 83 2.96 -3.23 0.12
CA ALA A 83 1.85 -4.04 0.61
C ALA A 83 1.20 -3.41 1.86
N LEU A 84 2.02 -2.91 2.79
CA LEU A 84 1.53 -2.21 3.98
C LEU A 84 0.84 -0.89 3.61
N TYR A 85 1.43 -0.11 2.69
CA TYR A 85 0.83 1.14 2.22
C TYR A 85 -0.56 0.93 1.61
N VAL A 86 -0.68 -0.04 0.69
CA VAL A 86 -1.94 -0.33 0.01
C VAL A 86 -3.00 -0.82 1.00
N ARG A 87 -2.62 -1.65 2.00
CA ARG A 87 -3.54 -2.07 3.06
C ARG A 87 -4.06 -0.87 3.86
N CYS A 88 -3.14 -0.02 4.31
CA CYS A 88 -3.49 1.19 5.05
C CYS A 88 -4.35 2.17 4.25
N GLN A 89 -4.10 2.28 2.96
CA GLN A 89 -4.91 3.09 2.06
C GLN A 89 -6.32 2.51 1.92
N ALA A 90 -6.45 1.20 1.71
CA ALA A 90 -7.75 0.53 1.60
C ALA A 90 -8.61 0.72 2.86
N GLU A 91 -8.00 0.70 4.06
CA GLU A 91 -8.72 0.99 5.30
C GLU A 91 -9.23 2.44 5.39
N LEU A 92 -8.47 3.41 4.87
CA LEU A 92 -8.94 4.81 4.77
C LEU A 92 -10.02 4.98 3.70
N ASP A 93 -9.90 4.27 2.58
CA ASP A 93 -10.90 4.27 1.51
C ASP A 93 -12.21 3.66 2.01
N ASN A 94 -12.17 2.57 2.80
CA ASN A 94 -13.36 2.01 3.45
C ASN A 94 -14.03 3.03 4.41
N CYS A 95 -13.24 3.80 5.17
CA CYS A 95 -13.79 4.89 5.98
C CYS A 95 -14.44 5.97 5.09
N ALA A 96 -13.84 6.29 3.95
CA ALA A 96 -14.37 7.27 3.01
C ALA A 96 -15.65 6.78 2.32
N ASP A 97 -15.76 5.51 1.97
CA ASP A 97 -16.99 4.91 1.44
C ASP A 97 -18.14 5.07 2.44
N PHE A 98 -17.89 4.78 3.72
CA PHE A 98 -18.88 5.05 4.77
C PHE A 98 -19.27 6.54 4.86
N LEU A 99 -18.30 7.45 4.69
CA LEU A 99 -18.59 8.89 4.63
C LEU A 99 -19.50 9.22 3.45
N TRP A 100 -19.25 8.66 2.27
CA TRP A 100 -20.03 8.91 1.07
C TRP A 100 -21.45 8.36 1.14
N GLU A 101 -21.65 7.27 1.87
CA GLU A 101 -22.97 6.69 2.08
C GLU A 101 -23.79 7.44 3.16
N THR A 102 -23.12 7.93 4.20
CA THR A 102 -23.81 8.44 5.41
C THR A 102 -23.73 9.95 5.60
N HIS A 103 -22.78 10.62 4.95
CA HIS A 103 -22.41 12.04 5.15
C HIS A 103 -22.04 12.39 6.61
N LEU A 104 -21.63 11.39 7.39
CA LEU A 104 -21.28 11.52 8.81
C LEU A 104 -19.79 11.85 8.98
N LEU A 105 -19.46 13.14 8.86
CA LEU A 105 -18.08 13.64 8.92
C LEU A 105 -17.35 13.36 10.24
N ARG A 106 -18.06 13.33 11.37
CA ARG A 106 -17.43 13.11 12.68
C ARG A 106 -16.99 11.65 12.83
N GLU A 107 -17.83 10.74 12.38
CA GLU A 107 -17.66 9.31 12.37
C GLU A 107 -16.51 8.93 11.44
N TYR A 108 -16.49 9.52 10.24
CA TYR A 108 -15.34 9.41 9.33
C TYR A 108 -14.02 9.82 10.01
N ARG A 109 -13.98 11.00 10.65
CA ARG A 109 -12.75 11.47 11.33
C ARG A 109 -12.29 10.52 12.43
N ASN A 110 -13.22 9.92 13.17
CA ASN A 110 -12.88 8.93 14.19
C ASN A 110 -12.34 7.64 13.56
N CYS A 111 -12.96 7.15 12.48
CA CYS A 111 -12.50 6.00 11.71
C CYS A 111 -11.08 6.24 11.18
N ALA A 112 -10.88 7.33 10.42
CA ALA A 112 -9.60 7.67 9.83
C ALA A 112 -8.48 7.87 10.88
N MET A 113 -8.77 8.54 12.01
CA MET A 113 -7.78 8.68 13.09
C MET A 113 -7.39 7.33 13.71
N THR A 114 -8.36 6.42 13.86
CA THR A 114 -8.10 5.09 14.42
C THR A 114 -7.23 4.27 13.46
N GLN A 115 -7.60 4.23 12.18
CA GLN A 115 -6.85 3.50 11.16
C GLN A 115 -5.44 4.05 10.99
N ARG A 116 -5.26 5.38 11.00
CA ARG A 116 -3.92 5.98 10.95
C ARG A 116 -3.05 5.62 12.14
N ARG A 117 -3.62 5.45 13.34
CA ARG A 117 -2.85 4.99 14.52
C ARG A 117 -2.40 3.55 14.36
N LEU A 118 -3.28 2.66 13.92
CA LEU A 118 -2.96 1.26 13.64
C LEU A 118 -1.86 1.17 12.57
N CYS A 119 -2.03 1.86 11.46
CA CYS A 119 -1.02 1.94 10.40
C CYS A 119 0.32 2.47 10.90
N THR A 120 0.33 3.44 11.83
CA THR A 120 1.58 3.94 12.42
C THR A 120 2.29 2.87 13.25
N GLN A 121 1.55 2.04 13.95
CA GLN A 121 2.11 0.91 14.71
C GLN A 121 2.69 -0.14 13.74
N GLU A 122 1.93 -0.55 12.72
CA GLU A 122 2.41 -1.51 11.72
C GLU A 122 3.65 -1.00 10.97
N MET A 123 3.73 0.30 10.67
CA MET A 123 4.93 0.90 10.07
C MET A 123 6.15 0.79 10.99
N GLN A 124 5.99 1.04 12.30
CA GLN A 124 7.07 0.93 13.28
C GLN A 124 7.53 -0.52 13.43
N GLU A 125 6.60 -1.46 13.46
CA GLU A 125 6.90 -2.90 13.52
C GLU A 125 7.67 -3.35 12.28
N LEU A 126 7.22 -2.94 11.08
CA LEU A 126 7.92 -3.25 9.84
C LEU A 126 9.32 -2.62 9.84
N GLN A 127 9.46 -1.36 10.25
CA GLN A 127 10.76 -0.69 10.32
C GLN A 127 11.73 -1.43 11.27
N ALA A 128 11.24 -1.86 12.44
CA ALA A 128 12.04 -2.65 13.37
C ALA A 128 12.44 -4.02 12.78
N GLN A 129 11.54 -4.67 12.03
CA GLN A 129 11.83 -5.92 11.35
C GLN A 129 12.88 -5.76 10.25
N LEU A 130 12.78 -4.70 9.44
CA LEU A 130 13.74 -4.38 8.39
C LEU A 130 15.13 -4.10 8.99
N GLN A 131 15.19 -3.34 10.08
CA GLN A 131 16.45 -3.06 10.78
C GLN A 131 17.10 -4.36 11.29
N ALA A 132 16.33 -5.25 11.93
CA ALA A 132 16.85 -6.52 12.43
C ALA A 132 17.42 -7.42 11.31
N MET A 133 16.78 -7.43 10.14
CA MET A 133 17.28 -8.14 8.96
C MET A 133 18.55 -7.51 8.39
N ALA A 134 18.62 -6.17 8.38
CA ALA A 134 19.82 -5.44 7.96
C ALA A 134 21.01 -5.72 8.89
N ASP A 135 20.79 -5.68 10.21
CA ASP A 135 21.82 -5.94 11.22
C ASP A 135 22.35 -7.39 11.11
N THR A 136 21.45 -8.37 10.96
CA THR A 136 21.83 -9.78 10.79
C THR A 136 22.67 -10.00 9.52
N ASN A 137 22.31 -9.33 8.42
CA ASN A 137 23.12 -9.40 7.19
C ASN A 137 24.49 -8.75 7.43
N ASN A 138 24.57 -7.64 8.14
CA ASN A 138 25.83 -6.95 8.39
C ASN A 138 26.79 -7.80 9.25
N GLU A 139 26.27 -8.48 10.29
CA GLU A 139 27.05 -9.42 11.11
C GLU A 139 27.60 -10.61 10.29
N GLN A 140 26.92 -11.02 9.22
CA GLN A 140 27.42 -12.05 8.30
C GLN A 140 28.53 -11.55 7.36
N PHE A 141 28.65 -10.23 7.17
CA PHE A 141 29.65 -9.60 6.30
C PHE A 141 30.81 -8.95 7.08
N GLU A 142 30.75 -8.87 8.41
CA GLU A 142 31.91 -8.52 9.23
C GLU A 142 32.92 -9.67 9.18
N LEU A 143 33.95 -9.50 8.34
CA LEU A 143 35.16 -10.33 8.36
C LEU A 143 35.67 -10.41 9.80
N SER A 144 35.97 -11.63 10.26
CA SER A 144 36.60 -11.78 11.57
C SER A 144 37.93 -11.00 11.58
N PRO A 145 38.37 -10.49 12.74
CA PRO A 145 39.60 -9.68 12.82
C PRO A 145 40.82 -10.40 12.22
N GLU A 146 40.81 -11.74 12.24
CA GLU A 146 41.80 -12.62 11.62
C GLU A 146 41.72 -12.69 10.08
N GLU A 147 40.53 -12.64 9.47
CA GLU A 147 40.39 -12.52 8.00
C GLU A 147 40.76 -11.12 7.50
N GLN A 148 40.55 -10.09 8.33
CA GLN A 148 40.96 -8.72 8.03
C GLN A 148 42.49 -8.55 8.10
N GLU A 149 43.16 -9.26 9.01
CA GLU A 149 44.62 -9.36 9.05
C GLU A 149 45.17 -10.13 7.84
N LEU A 150 44.53 -11.22 7.42
CA LEU A 150 44.94 -11.98 6.22
C LEU A 150 44.82 -11.15 4.94
N LEU A 151 43.74 -10.37 4.78
CA LEU A 151 43.59 -9.44 3.66
C LEU A 151 44.64 -8.31 3.69
N SER A 152 45.04 -7.86 4.89
CA SER A 152 46.11 -6.87 5.04
C SER A 152 47.51 -7.43 4.71
N GLN A 153 47.75 -8.73 4.97
CA GLN A 153 48.98 -9.43 4.58
C GLN A 153 49.03 -9.82 3.10
N LEU A 154 47.88 -9.98 2.45
CA LEU A 154 47.76 -10.26 1.02
C LEU A 154 47.75 -8.99 0.14
N GLY A 155 47.83 -7.81 0.75
CA GLY A 155 47.98 -6.53 0.06
C GLY A 155 49.33 -6.41 -0.66
N TYR A 156 49.27 -6.24 -1.98
CA TYR A 156 50.37 -5.66 -2.78
C TYR A 156 50.53 -4.17 -2.48
#